data_AF-A0A258B2Z6-F1
#
_entry.id   AF-A0A258B2Z6-F1
#
_cell.length_a   1.000
_cell.length_b   1.000
_cell.length_c   1.000
_cell.angle_alpha   90.00
_cell.angle_beta   90.00
_cell.angle_gamma   90.00
#
_symmetry.space_group_name_H-M   'P 1'
#
loop_
_entity.id
_entity.type
_entity.pdbx_description
1 polymer ?
#
loop_
_entity_poly.entity_id
_entity_poly.type
_entity_poly.pdbx_seq_one_letter_code
_entity_poly.pdbx_strand_id
1 'polypeptide(L)'
;MKSCSAFFVLLWLTPVVAQPAASLPTPIIARSTYHPDNSHSESIVDKSTNELIESTYNAGGALISKKHYLLNERGLPTQGHIYDGRGNLVARCQVYFDEYGRAREMRSFNLNGQCYQQVVYEYDAKGVAKKPKVVNVDPRAAPTIKPGIIDFTQNTAAPGEAMPQQQGVPAQPQAQEEPKKKGFFGRLFGKKEK
;
A
#
# COMPACT_ATOMS: atom_id res chain seq x y z
N MET A 1 -71.31 21.79 -44.69
CA MET A 1 -70.12 22.42 -44.08
C MET A 1 -69.65 21.48 -42.97
N LYS A 2 -68.45 20.90 -43.09
CA LYS A 2 -67.91 19.93 -42.10
C LYS A 2 -66.61 20.52 -41.55
N SER A 3 -66.59 20.85 -40.26
CA SER A 3 -65.40 21.35 -39.57
C SER A 3 -64.54 20.18 -39.09
N CYS A 4 -63.30 20.10 -39.55
CA CYS A 4 -62.28 19.24 -38.94
C CYS A 4 -61.53 20.05 -37.88
N SER A 5 -61.60 19.59 -36.64
CA SER A 5 -60.83 20.13 -35.52
C SER A 5 -59.55 19.31 -35.35
N ALA A 6 -58.38 19.95 -35.41
CA ALA A 6 -57.08 19.30 -35.23
C ALA A 6 -56.57 19.56 -33.81
N PHE A 7 -56.39 18.50 -33.03
CA PHE A 7 -55.74 18.55 -31.71
C PHE A 7 -54.22 18.45 -31.88
N PHE A 8 -53.50 19.48 -31.46
CA PHE A 8 -52.05 19.45 -31.30
C PHE A 8 -51.70 18.96 -29.89
N VAL A 9 -51.09 17.78 -29.78
CA VAL A 9 -50.52 17.26 -28.53
C VAL A 9 -49.06 17.71 -28.46
N LEU A 10 -48.75 18.61 -27.52
CA LEU A 10 -47.41 19.10 -27.27
C LEU A 10 -46.72 18.15 -26.26
N LEU A 11 -45.83 17.28 -26.76
CA LEU A 11 -45.06 16.33 -25.97
C LEU A 11 -43.83 17.05 -25.35
N TRP A 12 -43.81 17.21 -24.03
CA TRP A 12 -42.66 17.76 -23.30
C TRP A 12 -41.63 16.65 -23.04
N LEU A 13 -40.45 16.75 -23.65
CA LEU A 13 -39.29 15.91 -23.35
C LEU A 13 -38.50 16.51 -22.18
N THR A 14 -38.49 15.83 -21.04
CA THR A 14 -37.59 16.16 -19.94
C THR A 14 -36.20 15.59 -20.22
N PRO A 15 -35.11 16.37 -20.03
CA PRO A 15 -33.76 15.84 -20.16
C PRO A 15 -33.47 14.91 -18.98
N VAL A 16 -33.26 13.63 -19.29
CA VAL A 16 -32.68 12.67 -18.34
C VAL A 16 -31.22 13.09 -18.12
N VAL A 17 -30.91 13.61 -16.93
CA VAL A 17 -29.54 13.77 -16.48
C VAL A 17 -28.96 12.36 -16.29
N ALA A 18 -28.05 11.97 -17.17
CA ALA A 18 -27.30 10.73 -17.03
C ALA A 18 -26.46 10.80 -15.76
N GLN A 19 -26.81 10.01 -14.76
CA GLN A 19 -25.95 9.81 -13.59
C GLN A 19 -24.66 9.11 -14.04
N PRO A 20 -23.47 9.57 -13.62
CA PRO A 20 -22.24 8.85 -13.88
C PRO A 20 -22.35 7.47 -13.22
N ALA A 21 -22.18 6.42 -14.02
CA ALA A 21 -22.16 5.06 -13.52
C ALA A 21 -21.09 4.93 -12.44
N ALA A 22 -21.46 4.36 -11.29
CA ALA A 22 -20.51 4.03 -10.24
C ALA A 22 -19.43 3.11 -10.81
N SER A 23 -18.16 3.55 -10.75
CA SER A 23 -17.03 2.75 -11.21
C SER A 23 -16.92 1.49 -10.35
N LEU A 24 -16.87 0.31 -10.98
CA LEU A 24 -16.65 -0.96 -10.29
C LEU A 24 -15.31 -0.93 -9.51
N PRO A 25 -15.23 -1.57 -8.33
CA PRO A 25 -13.98 -1.65 -7.58
C PRO A 25 -12.91 -2.33 -8.42
N THR A 26 -11.76 -1.67 -8.59
CA THR A 26 -10.61 -2.22 -9.31
C THR A 26 -10.02 -3.40 -8.52
N PRO A 27 -9.63 -4.51 -9.18
CA PRO A 27 -9.20 -5.71 -8.49
C PRO A 27 -7.81 -5.53 -7.87
N ILE A 28 -7.68 -5.92 -6.59
CA ILE A 28 -6.40 -6.18 -5.92
C ILE A 28 -6.01 -7.64 -6.19
N ILE A 29 -4.81 -7.87 -6.70
CA ILE A 29 -4.32 -9.21 -7.07
C ILE A 29 -3.16 -9.57 -6.15
N ALA A 30 -3.31 -10.66 -5.38
CA ALA A 30 -2.26 -11.20 -4.54
C ALA A 30 -1.75 -12.55 -5.08
N ARG A 31 -0.43 -12.78 -4.99
CA ARG A 31 0.22 -14.05 -5.34
C ARG A 31 1.34 -14.36 -4.36
N SER A 32 1.34 -15.58 -3.83
CA SER A 32 2.45 -16.13 -3.04
C SER A 32 3.27 -17.11 -3.87
N THR A 33 4.58 -17.09 -3.71
CA THR A 33 5.55 -18.00 -4.35
C THR A 33 6.45 -18.59 -3.26
N TYR A 34 6.46 -19.91 -3.16
CA TYR A 34 7.28 -20.64 -2.19
C TYR A 34 8.57 -21.12 -2.85
N HIS A 35 9.68 -21.00 -2.12
CA HIS A 35 11.01 -21.34 -2.59
C HIS A 35 11.50 -22.66 -1.96
N PRO A 36 12.47 -23.37 -2.56
CA PRO A 36 12.96 -24.65 -2.04
C PRO A 36 13.61 -24.57 -0.65
N ASP A 37 14.07 -23.39 -0.22
CA ASP A 37 14.66 -23.13 1.10
C ASP A 37 13.60 -22.80 2.17
N ASN A 38 12.32 -23.08 1.90
CA ASN A 38 11.14 -22.74 2.71
C ASN A 38 10.92 -21.24 2.93
N SER A 39 11.71 -20.37 2.30
CA SER A 39 11.36 -18.96 2.20
C SER A 39 10.15 -18.81 1.27
N HIS A 40 9.46 -17.68 1.37
CA HIS A 40 8.38 -17.38 0.44
C HIS A 40 8.37 -15.89 0.10
N SER A 41 7.72 -15.57 -1.01
CA SER A 41 7.50 -14.19 -1.42
C SER A 41 6.05 -13.96 -1.78
N GLU A 42 5.54 -12.80 -1.40
CA GLU A 42 4.19 -12.34 -1.67
C GLU A 42 4.27 -11.13 -2.59
N SER A 43 3.38 -11.07 -3.57
CA SER A 43 3.23 -9.94 -4.48
C SER A 43 1.78 -9.48 -4.44
N ILE A 44 1.56 -8.19 -4.20
CA ILE A 44 0.24 -7.56 -4.16
C ILE A 44 0.23 -6.44 -5.16
N VAL A 45 -0.61 -6.55 -6.20
CA VAL A 45 -0.83 -5.50 -7.19
C VAL A 45 -2.16 -4.83 -6.88
N ASP A 46 -2.11 -3.55 -6.60
CA ASP A 46 -3.28 -2.70 -6.43
C ASP A 46 -3.43 -1.78 -7.65
N LYS A 47 -4.43 -2.07 -8.48
CA LYS A 47 -4.74 -1.29 -9.67
C LYS A 47 -5.46 0.03 -9.37
N SER A 48 -5.99 0.21 -8.16
CA SER A 48 -6.61 1.49 -7.76
C SER A 48 -5.55 2.57 -7.54
N THR A 49 -4.40 2.17 -6.98
CA THR A 49 -3.27 3.05 -6.66
C THR A 49 -2.14 2.95 -7.67
N ASN A 50 -2.20 1.99 -8.60
CA ASN A 50 -1.10 1.64 -9.52
C ASN A 50 0.19 1.30 -8.76
N GLU A 51 0.07 0.45 -7.76
CA GLU A 51 1.18 0.04 -6.91
C GLU A 51 1.38 -1.48 -6.91
N LEU A 52 2.64 -1.89 -6.76
CA LEU A 52 3.04 -3.27 -6.51
C LEU A 52 3.86 -3.34 -5.23
N ILE A 53 3.46 -4.21 -4.32
CA ILE A 53 4.23 -4.55 -3.13
C ILE A 53 4.76 -5.97 -3.26
N GLU A 54 6.06 -6.16 -3.10
CA GLU A 54 6.68 -7.49 -2.99
C GLU A 54 7.29 -7.64 -1.60
N SER A 55 6.87 -8.66 -0.86
CA SER A 55 7.44 -9.00 0.45
C SER A 55 8.12 -10.36 0.37
N THR A 56 9.32 -10.49 0.94
CA THR A 56 10.03 -11.77 1.03
C THR A 56 10.26 -12.11 2.49
N TYR A 57 9.92 -13.32 2.89
CA TYR A 57 10.02 -13.83 4.25
C TYR A 57 10.95 -15.04 4.30
N ASN A 58 11.69 -15.18 5.38
CA ASN A 58 12.52 -16.36 5.62
C ASN A 58 11.66 -17.58 5.99
N ALA A 59 12.30 -18.75 6.14
CA ALA A 59 11.64 -19.99 6.54
C ALA A 59 10.93 -19.92 7.91
N GLY A 60 11.37 -19.02 8.80
CA GLY A 60 10.73 -18.77 10.09
C GLY A 60 9.56 -17.79 10.04
N GLY A 61 9.24 -17.22 8.87
CA GLY A 61 8.19 -16.22 8.69
C GLY A 61 8.63 -14.76 8.96
N ALA A 62 9.91 -14.51 9.22
CA ALA A 62 10.39 -13.14 9.43
C ALA A 62 10.52 -12.44 8.08
N LEU A 63 10.00 -11.21 7.98
CA LEU A 63 10.21 -10.36 6.81
C LEU A 63 11.72 -10.12 6.62
N ILE A 64 12.24 -10.40 5.42
CA ILE A 64 13.61 -10.11 5.03
C ILE A 64 13.67 -8.77 4.30
N SER A 65 12.76 -8.58 3.35
CA SER A 65 12.75 -7.43 2.45
C SER A 65 11.32 -7.11 2.04
N LYS A 66 11.02 -5.83 1.92
CA LYS A 66 9.80 -5.33 1.29
C LYS A 66 10.17 -4.38 0.16
N LYS A 67 9.57 -4.54 -1.01
CA LYS A 67 9.74 -3.64 -2.15
C LYS A 67 8.38 -3.03 -2.48
N HIS A 68 8.38 -1.74 -2.77
CA HIS A 68 7.19 -1.00 -3.14
C HIS A 68 7.46 -0.28 -4.45
N TYR A 69 6.70 -0.59 -5.49
CA TYR A 69 6.88 -0.06 -6.83
C TYR A 69 5.67 0.74 -7.27
N LEU A 70 5.93 1.79 -8.04
CA LEU A 70 4.95 2.46 -8.87
C LEU A 70 4.81 1.74 -10.21
N LEU A 71 3.57 1.55 -10.66
CA LEU A 71 3.25 0.93 -11.94
C LEU A 71 2.91 1.99 -12.99
N ASN A 72 3.26 1.73 -14.24
CA ASN A 72 2.76 2.50 -15.37
C ASN A 72 1.33 2.08 -15.75
N GLU A 73 0.75 2.74 -16.76
CA GLU A 73 -0.61 2.46 -17.27
C GLU A 73 -0.81 1.01 -17.76
N ARG A 74 0.29 0.32 -18.10
CA ARG A 74 0.28 -1.10 -18.51
C ARG A 74 0.39 -2.05 -17.31
N GLY A 75 0.47 -1.54 -16.09
CA GLY A 75 0.67 -2.31 -14.87
C GLY A 75 2.11 -2.82 -14.69
N LEU A 76 3.10 -2.21 -15.36
CA LEU A 76 4.51 -2.62 -15.26
C LEU A 76 5.26 -1.72 -14.27
N PRO A 77 6.14 -2.28 -13.40
CA PRO A 77 6.93 -1.49 -12.45
C PRO A 77 7.86 -0.50 -13.13
N THR A 78 7.94 0.73 -12.60
CA THR A 78 8.77 1.81 -13.15
C THR A 78 9.87 2.22 -12.18
N GLN A 79 9.51 2.53 -10.93
CA GLN A 79 10.42 2.91 -9.87
C GLN A 79 9.96 2.25 -8.58
N GLY A 80 10.88 2.05 -7.65
CA GLY A 80 10.51 1.49 -6.36
C GLY A 80 11.50 1.74 -5.25
N HIS A 81 11.01 1.52 -4.04
CA HIS A 81 11.74 1.59 -2.79
C HIS A 81 11.93 0.19 -2.23
N ILE A 82 13.12 -0.08 -1.70
CA ILE A 82 13.47 -1.35 -1.09
C ILE A 82 13.73 -1.09 0.39
N TYR A 83 12.99 -1.79 1.23
CA TYR A 83 13.05 -1.74 2.67
C TYR A 83 13.60 -3.05 3.22
N ASP A 84 14.36 -2.97 4.31
CA ASP A 84 14.74 -4.14 5.09
C ASP A 84 13.55 -4.70 5.88
N GLY A 85 13.75 -5.84 6.53
CA GLY A 85 12.73 -6.50 7.33
C GLY A 85 12.29 -5.74 8.59
N ARG A 86 13.01 -4.68 8.95
CA ARG A 86 12.66 -3.75 10.04
C ARG A 86 11.93 -2.50 9.54
N GLY A 87 11.69 -2.40 8.22
CA GLY A 87 11.02 -1.27 7.59
C GLY A 87 11.92 -0.09 7.26
N ASN A 88 13.24 -0.21 7.39
CA ASN A 88 14.16 0.86 7.00
C ASN A 88 14.32 0.90 5.50
N LEU A 89 14.24 2.08 4.88
CA LEU A 89 14.60 2.25 3.47
C LEU A 89 16.10 2.00 3.31
N VAL A 90 16.48 1.09 2.42
CA VAL A 90 17.88 0.68 2.23
C VAL A 90 18.37 0.82 0.78
N ALA A 91 17.45 0.81 -0.18
CA ALA A 91 17.78 1.00 -1.59
C ALA A 91 16.59 1.58 -2.38
N ARG A 92 16.89 2.07 -3.58
CA ARG A 92 15.91 2.47 -4.59
C ARG A 92 16.14 1.67 -5.85
N CYS A 93 15.12 1.51 -6.67
CA CYS A 93 15.23 0.83 -7.95
C CYS A 93 14.50 1.58 -9.06
N GLN A 94 14.98 1.40 -10.28
CA GLN A 94 14.39 1.96 -11.49
C GLN A 94 14.39 0.90 -12.59
N VAL A 95 13.29 0.85 -13.34
CA VAL A 95 13.08 -0.04 -14.47
C VAL A 95 13.12 0.79 -15.74
N TYR A 96 13.93 0.34 -16.69
CA TYR A 96 14.06 0.94 -18.01
C TYR A 96 13.43 0.03 -19.03
N PHE A 97 12.75 0.62 -19.99
CA PHE A 97 11.99 -0.10 -21.02
C PHE A 97 12.69 -0.01 -22.37
N ASP A 98 12.48 -1.01 -23.22
CA ASP A 98 12.85 -0.94 -24.63
C ASP A 98 11.83 -0.15 -25.47
N GLU A 99 12.10 -0.01 -26.76
CA GLU A 99 11.24 0.69 -27.71
C GLU A 99 9.83 0.07 -27.87
N TYR A 100 9.66 -1.21 -27.47
CA TYR A 100 8.38 -1.92 -27.46
C TYR A 100 7.66 -1.79 -26.09
N GLY A 101 8.24 -1.02 -25.17
CA GLY A 101 7.73 -0.83 -23.81
C GLY A 101 7.81 -2.09 -22.94
N ARG A 102 8.73 -3.01 -23.24
CA ARG A 102 9.04 -4.19 -22.41
C ARG A 102 10.18 -3.82 -21.46
N ALA A 103 10.20 -4.40 -20.25
CA ALA A 103 11.29 -4.15 -19.32
C ALA A 103 12.61 -4.63 -19.95
N ARG A 104 13.59 -3.74 -20.09
CA ARG A 104 14.93 -4.04 -20.62
C ARG A 104 15.92 -4.30 -19.49
N GLU A 105 15.85 -3.47 -18.47
CA GLU A 105 16.70 -3.59 -17.30
C GLU A 105 16.03 -3.01 -16.05
N MET A 106 16.40 -3.54 -14.89
CA MET A 106 16.12 -2.96 -13.59
C MET A 106 17.44 -2.70 -12.88
N ARG A 107 17.64 -1.48 -12.38
CA ARG A 107 18.83 -1.11 -11.62
C ARG A 107 18.48 -0.80 -10.19
N SER A 108 19.28 -1.31 -9.26
CA SER A 108 19.16 -1.05 -7.82
C SER A 108 20.32 -0.19 -7.34
N PHE A 109 19.97 0.86 -6.62
CA PHE A 109 20.87 1.88 -6.12
C PHE A 109 20.82 1.91 -4.59
N ASN A 110 21.97 2.09 -3.96
CA ASN A 110 21.98 2.42 -2.54
C ASN A 110 21.47 3.85 -2.31
N LEU A 111 21.36 4.27 -1.04
CA LEU A 111 20.82 5.59 -0.70
C LEU A 111 21.70 6.75 -1.16
N ASN A 112 22.99 6.49 -1.42
CA ASN A 112 23.95 7.46 -1.98
C ASN A 112 23.88 7.54 -3.52
N GLY A 113 23.00 6.76 -4.17
CA GLY A 113 22.84 6.74 -5.61
C GLY A 113 23.81 5.85 -6.38
N GLN A 114 24.60 5.01 -5.69
CA GLN A 114 25.52 4.08 -6.36
C GLN A 114 24.76 2.82 -6.79
N CYS A 115 24.86 2.47 -8.07
CA CYS A 115 24.28 1.24 -8.61
C CYS A 115 25.07 0.02 -8.12
N TYR A 116 24.44 -0.87 -7.38
CA TYR A 116 25.09 -2.08 -6.86
C TYR A 116 24.66 -3.35 -7.60
N GLN A 117 23.47 -3.36 -8.20
CA GLN A 117 22.93 -4.50 -8.91
C GLN A 117 22.10 -4.06 -10.12
N GLN A 118 22.20 -4.84 -11.20
CA GLN A 118 21.40 -4.70 -12.40
C GLN A 118 20.78 -6.06 -12.75
N VAL A 119 19.51 -6.06 -13.12
CA VAL A 119 18.82 -7.22 -13.69
C VAL A 119 18.54 -6.90 -15.14
N VAL A 120 19.03 -7.72 -16.06
CA VAL A 120 18.85 -7.57 -17.50
C VAL A 120 17.79 -8.54 -17.98
N TYR A 121 16.85 -8.03 -18.75
CA TYR A 121 15.77 -8.80 -19.37
C TYR A 121 16.03 -8.86 -20.87
N GLU A 122 16.11 -10.10 -21.37
CA GLU A 122 16.27 -10.37 -22.80
C GLU A 122 15.05 -11.07 -23.34
N TYR A 123 14.77 -10.84 -24.62
CA TYR A 123 13.67 -11.44 -25.34
C TYR A 123 14.20 -12.17 -26.57
N ASP A 124 13.53 -13.26 -26.96
CA ASP A 124 13.79 -13.91 -28.23
C ASP A 124 13.17 -13.12 -29.41
N ALA A 125 13.39 -13.60 -30.64
CA ALA A 125 12.85 -12.97 -31.85
C ALA A 125 11.31 -12.95 -31.90
N LYS A 126 10.63 -13.79 -31.11
CA LYS A 126 9.17 -13.83 -30.97
C LYS A 126 8.67 -12.91 -29.85
N GLY A 127 9.57 -12.26 -29.12
CA GLY A 127 9.27 -11.39 -28.00
C GLY A 127 9.01 -12.12 -26.68
N VAL A 128 9.34 -13.40 -26.58
CA VAL A 128 9.22 -14.19 -25.34
C VAL A 128 10.39 -13.88 -24.42
N ALA A 129 10.10 -13.64 -23.14
CA ALA A 129 11.12 -13.34 -22.14
C ALA A 129 12.00 -14.56 -21.86
N LYS A 130 13.33 -14.37 -21.92
CA LYS A 130 14.31 -15.34 -21.42
C LYS A 130 14.43 -15.22 -19.90
N LYS A 131 15.17 -16.16 -19.30
CA LYS A 131 15.53 -16.07 -17.87
C LYS A 131 16.31 -14.77 -17.63
N PRO A 132 15.89 -13.92 -16.66
CA PRO A 132 16.61 -12.69 -16.35
C PRO A 132 18.05 -12.96 -15.91
N LYS A 133 18.97 -12.10 -16.32
CA LYS A 133 20.38 -12.14 -15.90
C LYS A 133 20.62 -11.12 -14.80
N VAL A 134 21.12 -11.56 -13.65
CA VAL A 134 21.54 -10.67 -12.57
C VAL A 134 23.02 -10.36 -12.72
N VAL A 135 23.36 -9.07 -12.67
CA VAL A 135 24.72 -8.54 -12.74
C VAL A 135 24.98 -7.75 -11.47
N ASN A 136 25.98 -8.18 -10.70
CA ASN A 136 26.45 -7.45 -9.52
C ASN A 136 27.43 -6.39 -9.98
N VAL A 137 26.97 -5.14 -10.07
CA VAL A 137 27.75 -4.02 -10.63
C VAL A 137 28.82 -3.58 -9.62
N ASP A 138 28.41 -3.31 -8.39
CA ASP A 138 29.32 -2.99 -7.29
C ASP A 138 28.80 -3.64 -5.99
N PRO A 139 29.27 -4.86 -5.65
CA PRO A 139 28.86 -5.55 -4.43
C PRO A 139 29.16 -4.78 -3.15
N ARG A 140 30.16 -3.87 -3.15
CA ARG A 140 30.55 -3.10 -1.96
C ARG A 140 29.56 -1.98 -1.67
N ALA A 141 28.87 -1.50 -2.70
CA ALA A 141 27.80 -0.52 -2.58
C ALA A 141 26.47 -1.13 -2.13
N ALA A 142 26.33 -2.47 -2.10
CA ALA A 142 25.10 -3.14 -1.72
C ALA A 142 24.73 -2.84 -0.26
N PRO A 143 23.46 -2.51 0.03
CA PRO A 143 23.04 -2.22 1.39
C PRO A 143 23.03 -3.48 2.27
N THR A 144 23.23 -3.29 3.57
CA THR A 144 22.98 -4.34 4.55
C THR A 144 21.48 -4.48 4.80
N ILE A 145 20.94 -5.67 4.55
CA ILE A 145 19.53 -6.00 4.82
C ILE A 145 19.44 -6.61 6.22
N LYS A 146 18.66 -5.99 7.11
CA LYS A 146 18.38 -6.53 8.45
C LYS A 146 17.03 -7.23 8.42
N PRO A 147 16.94 -8.51 8.82
CA PRO A 147 15.66 -9.19 8.93
C PRO A 147 14.82 -8.54 10.03
N GLY A 148 13.50 -8.67 9.87
CA GLY A 148 12.52 -8.33 10.88
C GLY A 148 12.67 -9.21 12.11
N ILE A 149 12.17 -8.70 13.23
CA ILE A 149 12.11 -9.46 14.48
C ILE A 149 10.72 -10.10 14.53
N ILE A 150 10.68 -11.42 14.75
CA ILE A 150 9.43 -12.07 15.13
C ILE A 150 9.38 -12.08 16.66
N ASP A 151 8.46 -11.31 17.24
CA ASP A 151 8.24 -11.29 18.68
C ASP A 151 7.15 -12.30 19.04
N PHE A 152 7.56 -13.45 19.58
CA PHE A 152 6.64 -14.50 20.03
C PHE A 152 6.13 -14.28 21.47
N THR A 153 6.61 -13.24 22.17
CA THR A 153 6.24 -12.98 23.58
C THR A 153 4.96 -12.16 23.74
N GLN A 154 4.50 -11.52 22.67
CA GLN A 154 3.26 -10.73 22.64
C GLN A 154 2.01 -11.60 22.43
N ASN A 155 2.15 -12.90 22.20
CA ASN A 155 1.03 -13.82 21.98
C ASN A 155 0.84 -14.80 23.16
N THR A 156 0.77 -14.25 24.37
CA THR A 156 0.16 -14.92 25.54
C THR A 156 -0.65 -13.91 26.33
N ALA A 157 -1.70 -13.36 25.72
CA ALA A 157 -2.87 -13.05 26.53
C ALA A 157 -3.41 -14.42 26.98
N ALA A 158 -3.22 -14.73 28.27
CA ALA A 158 -3.76 -15.94 28.87
C ALA A 158 -5.27 -16.00 28.59
N PRO A 159 -5.83 -17.16 28.20
CA PRO A 159 -7.28 -17.31 28.10
C PRO A 159 -7.84 -17.25 29.52
N GLY A 160 -8.23 -16.06 29.97
CA GLY A 160 -8.75 -15.90 31.33
C GLY A 160 -8.90 -14.46 31.85
N GLU A 161 -8.30 -13.44 31.23
CA GLU A 161 -8.53 -12.07 31.69
C GLU A 161 -9.78 -11.49 31.02
N ALA A 162 -10.92 -11.69 31.70
CA ALA A 162 -12.17 -11.03 31.39
C ALA A 162 -11.96 -9.52 31.29
N MET A 163 -12.23 -8.96 30.11
CA MET A 163 -12.35 -7.53 29.92
C MET A 163 -13.43 -6.98 30.89
N PRO A 164 -13.17 -5.92 31.66
CA PRO A 164 -14.25 -5.24 32.35
C PRO A 164 -15.18 -4.64 31.29
N GLN A 165 -16.43 -5.08 31.30
CA GLN A 165 -17.50 -4.54 30.47
C GLN A 165 -17.61 -3.03 30.70
N GLN A 166 -17.20 -2.25 29.72
CA GLN A 166 -17.51 -0.84 29.65
C GLN A 166 -18.99 -0.73 29.29
N GLN A 167 -19.84 -0.56 30.31
CA GLN A 167 -21.27 -0.31 30.16
C GLN A 167 -21.46 0.93 29.29
N GLY A 168 -22.24 0.75 28.22
CA GLY A 168 -22.56 1.77 27.26
C GLY A 168 -23.30 2.94 27.90
N VAL A 169 -22.87 4.15 27.56
CA VAL A 169 -23.63 5.37 27.74
C VAL A 169 -24.50 5.54 26.50
N PRO A 170 -25.84 5.60 26.59
CA PRO A 170 -26.67 6.03 25.46
C PRO A 170 -26.73 7.57 25.41
N ALA A 171 -26.76 8.10 24.19
CA ALA A 171 -26.81 9.53 23.91
C ALA A 171 -28.22 10.15 24.12
N GLN A 172 -28.27 11.18 24.97
CA GLN A 172 -29.01 12.47 24.98
C GLN A 172 -30.41 12.65 24.32
N PRO A 173 -31.29 13.52 24.88
CA PRO A 173 -31.28 14.93 24.44
C PRO A 173 -31.61 16.04 25.47
N GLN A 174 -30.94 17.19 25.27
CA GLN A 174 -31.32 18.61 25.47
C GLN A 174 -31.94 19.12 26.79
N ALA A 175 -31.27 20.09 27.44
CA ALA A 175 -31.86 21.33 27.98
C ALA A 175 -30.75 22.32 28.44
N GLN A 176 -31.08 23.61 28.41
CA GLN A 176 -30.21 24.79 28.47
C GLN A 176 -29.67 25.15 29.88
N GLU A 177 -28.74 26.13 29.88
CA GLU A 177 -28.49 27.21 30.87
C GLU A 177 -27.15 27.24 31.61
N GLU A 178 -26.29 28.17 31.13
CA GLU A 178 -25.52 29.20 31.84
C GLU A 178 -24.55 28.92 33.02
N PRO A 179 -23.54 29.80 33.22
CA PRO A 179 -22.21 29.44 33.71
C PRO A 179 -22.05 29.69 35.22
N LYS A 180 -21.03 29.09 35.86
CA LYS A 180 -20.24 29.77 36.91
C LYS A 180 -19.04 28.96 37.45
N LYS A 181 -17.95 29.72 37.56
CA LYS A 181 -16.95 29.79 38.64
C LYS A 181 -15.80 28.77 38.68
N LYS A 182 -14.66 29.27 38.20
CA LYS A 182 -13.38 29.46 38.93
C LYS A 182 -13.08 28.46 40.06
N GLY A 183 -12.05 27.65 39.79
CA GLY A 183 -10.79 27.66 40.53
C GLY A 183 -10.82 27.25 42.00
N PHE A 184 -10.38 26.02 42.28
CA PHE A 184 -9.97 25.62 43.61
C PHE A 184 -8.72 24.70 43.46
N PHE A 185 -7.59 25.18 43.99
CA PHE A 185 -6.44 24.36 44.43
C PHE A 185 -5.36 23.94 43.43
N GLY A 186 -4.86 24.90 42.65
CA GLY A 186 -3.43 25.00 42.31
C GLY A 186 -2.57 25.37 43.53
N ARG A 187 -2.70 24.65 44.65
CA ARG A 187 -2.12 25.11 45.94
C ARG A 187 -1.71 23.99 46.90
N LEU A 188 -1.26 22.84 46.38
CA LEU A 188 -0.76 21.76 47.26
C LEU A 188 0.57 21.10 46.88
N PHE A 189 1.27 21.56 45.83
CA PHE A 189 2.64 21.08 45.57
C PHE A 189 3.54 22.22 45.11
N GLY A 190 4.18 22.87 46.07
CA GLY A 190 5.19 23.87 45.82
C GLY A 190 5.77 24.47 47.10
N LYS A 191 6.77 23.80 47.70
CA LYS A 191 8.06 24.42 47.99
C LYS A 191 9.08 23.44 48.57
N LYS A 192 10.30 23.59 48.06
CA LYS A 192 11.57 22.98 48.43
C LYS A 192 12.30 23.94 49.38
N GLU A 193 13.26 23.38 50.13
CA GLU A 193 14.40 24.01 50.85
C GLU A 193 14.14 24.69 52.20
N LYS A 194 14.74 24.17 53.28
CA LYS A 194 16.17 24.34 53.63
C LYS A 194 16.68 23.09 54.34
#